data_AF-Q86DJ0-F1
#
_entry.id   AF-Q86DJ0-F1
#
_cell.length_a   1.000
_cell.length_b   1.000
_cell.length_c   1.000
_cell.angle_alpha   90.00
_cell.angle_beta   90.00
_cell.angle_gamma   90.00
#
_symmetry.space_group_name_H-M   'P 1'
#
loop_
_entity.id
_entity.type
_entity.pdbx_description
1 polymer ?
#
loop_
_entity_poly.entity_id
_entity_poly.type
_entity_poly.pdbx_seq_one_letter_code
_entity_poly.pdbx_strand_id
1 'polypeptide(L)'
;ADEMGLGKTIQSTAFINHLYTFENVRGPFLIIAPLSTLEHWKRSVEDWTNLNAVLYYDHSGQEGRNCCRFYEWLYTDISTKGTVLQSNEIYKFQVLITSNEVFLSDTNNFLINIPFQFIVVDEAHRM
;
A
#
# COMPACT_ATOMS: atom_id res chain seq x y z
N ALA A 1 1.09 -10.32 -25.16
CA ALA A 1 2.53 -10.15 -24.89
C ALA A 1 2.76 -8.64 -24.87
N ASP A 2 2.89 -8.08 -23.67
CA ASP A 2 2.98 -6.63 -23.44
C ASP A 2 4.42 -6.15 -23.61
N GLU A 3 4.60 -5.06 -24.36
CA GLU A 3 5.87 -4.38 -24.56
C GLU A 3 6.14 -3.48 -23.33
N MET A 4 7.05 -3.93 -22.45
CA MET A 4 7.31 -3.42 -21.09
C MET A 4 7.97 -2.01 -21.03
N GLY A 5 7.54 -1.06 -21.87
CA GLY A 5 8.10 0.30 -21.98
C GLY A 5 7.08 1.43 -22.10
N LEU A 6 5.76 1.14 -22.11
CA LEU A 6 4.72 2.16 -22.35
C LEU A 6 4.42 3.08 -21.15
N GLY A 7 5.07 2.88 -20.01
CA GLY A 7 4.88 3.73 -18.83
C GLY A 7 3.59 3.48 -18.05
N LYS A 8 2.98 2.28 -18.14
CA LYS A 8 1.75 1.92 -17.40
C LYS A 8 1.88 2.17 -15.89
N THR A 9 3.02 1.82 -15.30
CA THR A 9 3.33 2.10 -13.88
C THR A 9 3.23 3.59 -13.58
N ILE A 10 3.91 4.42 -14.39
CA ILE A 10 3.91 5.89 -14.21
C ILE A 10 2.50 6.46 -14.43
N GLN A 11 1.75 5.97 -15.42
CA GLN A 11 0.37 6.38 -15.66
C GLN A 11 -0.53 6.07 -14.44
N SER A 12 -0.43 4.87 -13.89
CA SER A 12 -1.18 4.47 -12.69
C SER A 12 -0.78 5.30 -11.47
N THR A 13 0.52 5.53 -11.26
CA THR A 13 1.02 6.39 -10.18
C THR A 13 0.53 7.84 -10.34
N ALA A 14 0.60 8.39 -11.55
CA ALA A 14 0.10 9.73 -11.84
C ALA A 14 -1.41 9.84 -11.59
N PHE A 15 -2.17 8.80 -11.91
CA PHE A 15 -3.60 8.76 -11.63
C PHE A 15 -3.90 8.72 -10.12
N ILE A 16 -3.19 7.90 -9.34
CA ILE A 16 -3.31 7.90 -7.87
C ILE A 16 -3.00 9.29 -7.30
N ASN A 17 -1.93 9.94 -7.78
CA ASN A 17 -1.57 11.29 -7.35
C ASN A 17 -2.65 12.32 -7.72
N HIS A 18 -3.27 12.17 -8.89
CA HIS A 18 -4.37 13.03 -9.33
C HIS A 18 -5.60 12.89 -8.42
N LEU A 19 -5.99 11.65 -8.09
CA LEU A 19 -7.08 11.38 -7.16
C LEU A 19 -6.84 12.05 -5.80
N TYR A 20 -5.61 11.98 -5.30
CA TYR A 20 -5.22 12.62 -4.04
C TYR A 20 -5.24 14.16 -4.12
N THR A 21 -4.65 14.73 -5.17
CA THR A 21 -4.37 16.17 -5.24
C THR A 21 -5.56 16.99 -5.71
N PHE A 22 -6.33 16.47 -6.67
CA PHE A 22 -7.38 17.24 -7.35
C PHE A 22 -8.79 16.76 -6.99
N GLU A 23 -8.98 15.46 -6.75
CA GLU A 23 -10.30 14.88 -6.43
C GLU A 23 -10.55 14.75 -4.92
N ASN A 24 -9.59 15.17 -4.08
CA ASN A 24 -9.64 15.09 -2.61
C ASN A 24 -9.89 13.65 -2.07
N VAL A 25 -9.49 12.63 -2.83
CA VAL A 25 -9.52 11.22 -2.39
C VAL A 25 -8.24 10.93 -1.62
N ARG A 26 -8.31 10.93 -0.28
CA ARG A 26 -7.11 10.86 0.58
C ARG A 26 -6.52 9.45 0.77
N GLY A 27 -7.09 8.44 0.12
CA GLY A 27 -6.72 7.04 0.29
C GLY A 27 -7.41 6.39 1.50
N PRO A 28 -6.95 5.20 1.93
CA PRO A 28 -5.76 4.49 1.43
C PRO A 28 -5.94 3.92 0.01
N PHE A 29 -4.84 3.76 -0.72
CA PHE A 29 -4.77 3.13 -2.04
C PHE A 29 -4.03 1.80 -1.97
N LEU A 30 -4.43 0.81 -2.77
CA LEU A 30 -3.79 -0.51 -2.80
C LEU A 30 -3.16 -0.78 -4.17
N ILE A 31 -1.92 -1.25 -4.19
CA ILE A 31 -1.24 -1.75 -5.38
C ILE A 31 -0.89 -3.22 -5.14
N ILE A 32 -1.38 -4.10 -6.02
CA ILE A 32 -1.09 -5.52 -6.01
C ILE A 32 -0.27 -5.84 -7.24
N ALA A 33 0.93 -6.39 -7.07
CA ALA A 33 1.82 -6.67 -8.19
C ALA A 33 2.68 -7.93 -7.96
N PRO A 34 3.35 -8.48 -8.99
CA PRO A 34 4.31 -9.56 -8.81
C PRO A 34 5.45 -9.17 -7.86
N LEU A 35 5.93 -10.12 -7.05
CA LEU A 35 6.99 -9.90 -6.06
C LEU A 35 8.23 -9.19 -6.66
N SER A 36 8.62 -9.57 -7.88
CA SER A 36 9.76 -8.98 -8.59
C SER A 36 9.62 -7.50 -8.94
N THR A 37 8.40 -6.94 -8.88
CA THR A 37 8.10 -5.57 -9.30
C THR A 37 7.72 -4.65 -8.14
N LEU A 38 7.58 -5.17 -6.91
CA LEU A 38 7.11 -4.36 -5.78
C LEU A 38 8.02 -3.18 -5.47
N GLU A 39 9.34 -3.40 -5.47
CA GLU A 39 10.33 -2.35 -5.26
C GLU A 39 10.28 -1.28 -6.35
N HIS A 40 10.01 -1.69 -7.60
CA HIS A 40 9.85 -0.75 -8.71
C HIS A 40 8.58 0.09 -8.54
N TRP A 41 7.47 -0.51 -8.11
CA TRP A 41 6.24 0.22 -7.76
C TRP A 41 6.46 1.20 -6.62
N LYS A 42 7.14 0.78 -5.53
CA LYS A 42 7.45 1.66 -4.40
C LYS A 42 8.25 2.88 -4.84
N ARG A 43 9.36 2.67 -5.56
CA ARG A 43 10.17 3.75 -6.12
C ARG A 43 9.36 4.66 -7.03
N SER A 44 8.53 4.10 -7.91
CA SER A 44 7.70 4.90 -8.81
C SER A 44 6.75 5.82 -8.04
N VAL A 45 6.14 5.35 -6.94
CA VAL A 45 5.28 6.19 -6.10
C VAL A 45 6.09 7.26 -5.36
N GLU A 46 7.22 6.90 -4.78
CA GLU A 46 8.07 7.83 -4.00
C GLU A 46 8.76 8.88 -4.87
N ASP A 47 9.15 8.54 -6.11
CA ASP A 47 9.85 9.44 -7.02
C ASP A 47 8.89 10.42 -7.72
N TRP A 48 7.65 10.00 -8.00
CA TRP A 48 6.69 10.79 -8.79
C TRP A 48 5.60 11.46 -7.97
N THR A 49 5.50 11.17 -6.68
CA THR A 49 4.44 11.69 -5.79
C THR A 49 5.01 12.01 -4.40
N ASN A 50 4.27 12.77 -3.60
CA ASN A 50 4.60 12.99 -2.18
C ASN A 50 3.81 12.05 -1.25
N LEU A 51 3.31 10.92 -1.78
CA LEU A 51 2.51 9.97 -1.02
C LEU A 51 3.42 8.99 -0.26
N ASN A 52 3.12 8.76 1.01
CA ASN A 52 3.72 7.74 1.84
C ASN A 52 3.31 6.34 1.32
N ALA A 53 4.27 5.66 0.71
CA ALA A 53 4.12 4.31 0.17
C ALA A 53 4.76 3.27 1.09
N VAL A 54 3.95 2.35 1.61
CA VAL A 54 4.42 1.25 2.46
C VAL A 54 4.42 -0.05 1.67
N LEU A 55 5.57 -0.72 1.65
CA LEU A 55 5.70 -2.07 1.11
C LEU A 55 5.27 -3.07 2.18
N TYR A 56 4.16 -3.75 1.92
CA TYR A 56 3.59 -4.80 2.75
C TYR A 56 4.03 -6.17 2.26
N TYR A 57 5.32 -6.43 2.41
CA TYR A 57 5.95 -7.71 2.13
C TYR A 57 7.20 -7.80 3.00
N ASP A 58 7.45 -8.97 3.58
CA ASP A 58 8.66 -9.20 4.38
C ASP A 58 9.18 -10.63 4.16
N HIS A 59 10.49 -10.77 4.05
CA HIS A 59 11.19 -12.05 3.90
C HIS A 59 11.00 -12.96 5.12
N SER A 60 10.76 -12.36 6.29
CA SER A 60 10.44 -13.02 7.57
C SER A 60 8.98 -13.48 7.63
N GLY A 61 8.23 -13.35 6.53
CA GLY A 61 6.86 -13.83 6.40
C GLY A 61 5.89 -13.11 7.33
N GLN A 62 5.13 -13.87 8.12
CA GLN A 62 4.05 -13.34 8.95
C GLN A 62 4.57 -12.42 10.06
N GLU A 63 5.72 -12.71 10.65
CA GLU A 63 6.31 -11.91 11.73
C GLU A 63 6.69 -10.51 11.24
N GLY A 64 7.38 -10.42 10.10
CA GLY A 64 7.71 -9.13 9.49
C GLY A 64 6.47 -8.32 9.10
N ARG A 65 5.41 -8.99 8.59
CA ARG A 65 4.13 -8.33 8.32
C ARG A 65 3.41 -7.87 9.58
N ASN A 66 3.51 -8.59 10.70
CA ASN A 66 3.01 -8.13 12.01
C ASN A 66 3.72 -6.83 12.44
N CYS A 67 5.04 -6.79 12.31
CA CYS A 67 5.83 -5.58 12.62
C CYS A 67 5.42 -4.41 11.71
N CYS A 68 5.29 -4.63 10.41
CA CYS A 68 4.82 -3.62 9.46
C CYS A 68 3.45 -3.06 9.88
N ARG A 69 2.47 -3.91 10.19
CA ARG A 69 1.15 -3.46 10.69
C ARG A 69 1.26 -2.62 11.96
N PHE A 70 2.10 -3.04 12.90
CA PHE A 70 2.23 -2.36 14.18
C PHE A 70 2.88 -0.97 14.06
N TYR A 71 3.94 -0.84 13.26
CA TYR A 71 4.73 0.38 13.17
C TYR A 71 4.27 1.33 12.06
N GLU A 72 3.86 0.79 10.91
CA GLU A 72 3.62 1.56 9.68
C GLU A 72 2.15 1.84 9.40
N TRP A 73 1.20 1.07 9.94
CA TRP A 73 -0.22 1.25 9.56
C TRP A 73 -0.93 2.34 10.34
N LEU A 74 -0.80 2.35 11.66
CA LEU A 74 -1.61 3.21 12.53
C LEU A 74 -0.74 4.19 13.32
N TYR A 75 -1.31 5.35 13.61
CA TYR A 75 -0.73 6.28 14.57
C TYR A 75 -0.81 5.70 15.98
N THR A 76 0.34 5.64 16.64
CA THR A 76 0.45 5.38 18.05
C THR A 76 0.26 6.70 18.78
N ASP A 77 -0.89 6.87 19.41
CA ASP A 77 -1.11 7.97 20.35
C ASP A 77 -0.32 7.68 21.63
N ILE A 78 0.59 8.61 21.96
CA ILE A 78 1.35 8.62 23.20
C ILE A 78 0.66 9.63 24.13
N SER A 79 -0.59 9.37 24.50
CA SER A 79 -1.26 10.22 25.47
C SER A 79 -0.66 10.01 26.87
N THR A 80 -0.66 11.10 27.64
CA THR A 80 0.04 11.44 28.92
C THR A 80 0.16 10.41 30.06
N LYS A 81 -0.27 9.15 29.91
CA LYS A 81 -0.16 8.10 30.95
C LYS A 81 0.68 6.89 30.54
N GLY A 82 1.52 7.03 29.51
CA GLY A 82 2.43 5.96 29.06
C GLY A 82 1.70 4.76 28.42
N THR A 83 0.43 4.93 28.06
CA THR A 83 -0.37 3.89 27.39
C THR A 83 -0.37 4.18 25.90
N VAL A 84 0.14 3.24 25.09
CA VAL A 84 0.10 3.34 23.63
C VAL A 84 -1.30 2.97 23.17
N LEU A 85 -2.04 3.94 22.65
CA LEU A 85 -3.35 3.71 22.03
C LEU A 85 -3.20 3.82 20.52
N GLN A 86 -3.67 2.81 19.77
CA GLN A 86 -3.75 2.93 18.32
C GLN A 86 -5.01 3.73 17.95
N SER A 87 -4.85 4.83 17.23
CA SER A 87 -5.98 5.54 16.64
C SER A 87 -6.48 4.71 15.45
N ASN A 88 -7.61 4.04 15.63
CA ASN A 88 -8.15 3.10 14.64
C ASN A 88 -8.73 3.77 13.38
N GLU A 89 -8.73 5.09 13.29
CA GLU A 89 -9.47 5.81 12.23
C GLU A 89 -8.56 6.44 11.17
N ILE A 90 -7.24 6.45 11.37
CA ILE A 90 -6.30 7.11 10.44
C ILE A 90 -5.10 6.21 10.16
N TYR A 91 -4.98 5.78 8.90
CA TYR A 91 -3.79 5.10 8.40
C TYR A 91 -2.66 6.10 8.12
N LYS A 92 -1.43 5.75 8.51
CA LYS A 92 -0.22 6.56 8.24
C LYS A 92 0.19 6.52 6.78
N PHE A 93 -0.02 5.40 6.10
CA PHE A 93 0.28 5.24 4.68
C PHE A 93 -0.85 5.77 3.81
N GLN A 94 -0.51 6.38 2.67
CA GLN A 94 -1.50 6.65 1.63
C GLN A 94 -1.55 5.52 0.60
N VAL A 95 -0.43 4.84 0.33
CA VAL A 95 -0.36 3.74 -0.64
C VAL A 95 0.21 2.49 0.04
N LEU A 96 -0.51 1.37 -0.04
CA LEU A 96 -0.04 0.05 0.38
C LEU A 96 0.31 -0.77 -0.85
N ILE A 97 1.51 -1.36 -0.88
CA ILE A 97 2.00 -2.17 -2.00
C ILE A 97 2.22 -3.59 -1.52
N THR A 98 1.64 -4.60 -2.17
CA THR A 98 1.71 -6.00 -1.73
C THR A 98 1.85 -6.96 -2.90
N SER A 99 2.36 -8.18 -2.64
CA SER A 99 2.35 -9.25 -3.63
C SER A 99 0.95 -9.88 -3.76
N ASN A 100 0.70 -10.54 -4.89
CA ASN A 100 -0.50 -11.36 -5.10
C ASN A 100 -0.67 -12.42 -3.99
N GLU A 101 0.41 -13.11 -3.63
CA GLU A 101 0.39 -14.17 -2.61
C GLU A 101 0.04 -13.63 -1.23
N VAL A 102 0.65 -12.50 -0.82
CA VAL A 102 0.39 -11.86 0.47
C VAL A 102 -1.03 -11.27 0.50
N PHE A 103 -1.48 -10.69 -0.61
CA PHE A 103 -2.85 -10.22 -0.72
C PHE A 103 -3.82 -11.37 -0.45
N LEU A 104 -3.69 -12.49 -1.16
CA LEU A 104 -4.55 -13.65 -0.98
C LEU A 104 -4.49 -14.23 0.44
N SER A 105 -3.31 -14.27 1.07
CA SER A 105 -3.16 -14.82 2.43
C SER A 105 -3.75 -13.93 3.51
N ASP A 106 -3.64 -12.61 3.36
CA ASP A 106 -3.95 -11.65 4.43
C ASP A 106 -5.25 -10.87 4.20
N THR A 107 -5.91 -11.04 3.04
CA THR A 107 -7.16 -10.35 2.70
C THR A 107 -8.24 -10.55 3.76
N ASN A 108 -8.56 -11.80 4.08
CA ASN A 108 -9.67 -12.13 4.98
C ASN A 108 -9.46 -11.67 6.42
N ASN A 109 -8.21 -11.47 6.84
CA ASN A 109 -7.88 -11.16 8.23
C ASN A 109 -7.59 -9.67 8.46
N PHE A 110 -6.95 -9.02 7.50
CA PHE A 110 -6.40 -7.67 7.68
C PHE A 110 -6.85 -6.69 6.60
N LEU A 111 -6.62 -7.02 5.32
CA LEU A 111 -6.81 -6.04 4.23
C LEU A 111 -8.28 -5.71 3.97
N ILE A 112 -9.21 -6.64 4.20
CA ILE A 112 -10.65 -6.40 4.04
C ILE A 112 -11.20 -5.32 4.99
N ASN A 113 -10.51 -5.09 6.10
CA ASN A 113 -10.91 -4.09 7.10
C ASN A 113 -10.42 -2.68 6.73
N ILE A 114 -9.57 -2.54 5.70
CA ILE A 114 -9.05 -1.26 5.25
C ILE A 114 -9.99 -0.74 4.14
N PRO A 115 -10.58 0.46 4.30
CA PRO A 115 -11.49 1.04 3.30
C PRO A 115 -10.71 1.64 2.13
N PHE A 116 -10.04 0.79 1.34
CA PHE A 116 -9.28 1.22 0.16
C PHE A 116 -10.19 1.95 -0.82
N GLN A 117 -9.75 3.12 -1.26
CA GLN A 117 -10.51 4.00 -2.17
C GLN A 117 -10.27 3.66 -3.64
N PHE A 118 -9.10 3.09 -3.96
CA PHE A 118 -8.73 2.65 -5.30
C PHE A 118 -7.72 1.51 -5.25
N ILE A 119 -7.82 0.58 -6.19
CA ILE A 119 -6.95 -0.61 -6.28
C ILE A 119 -6.35 -0.68 -7.69
N VAL A 120 -5.02 -0.85 -7.74
CA VAL A 120 -4.28 -1.18 -8.95
C VAL A 120 -3.85 -2.64 -8.86
N VAL A 121 -4.12 -3.41 -9.92
CA VAL A 121 -3.67 -4.80 -10.04
C VAL A 121 -2.76 -4.91 -11.26
N ASP A 122 -1.48 -5.16 -11.02
CA ASP A 122 -0.48 -5.42 -12.04
C ASP A 122 -0.46 -6.91 -12.40
N GLU A 123 -0.35 -7.21 -13.68
CA GLU A 123 -0.48 -8.57 -14.22
C GLU A 123 -1.75 -9.31 -13.76
N ALA A 124 -2.90 -8.62 -13.79
CA ALA A 124 -4.20 -9.12 -13.30
C ALA A 124 -4.66 -10.45 -13.91
N HIS A 125 -4.07 -10.89 -15.02
CA HIS A 125 -4.32 -12.19 -15.62
C HIS A 125 -3.80 -13.38 -14.77
N ARG A 126 -2.97 -13.12 -13.75
CA ARG A 126 -2.42 -14.13 -12.82
C ARG A 126 -3.24 -14.34 -11.55
N MET A 127 -4.27 -13.52 -11.32
CA MET A 127 -5.16 -13.62 -10.16
C MET A 127 -6.35 -14.53 -10.43
#